data_AF-A0A453I769-F1
#
_entry.id   AF-A0A453I769-F1
#
_cell.length_a   1.000
_cell.length_b   1.000
_cell.length_c   1.000
_cell.angle_alpha   90.00
_cell.angle_beta   90.00
_cell.angle_gamma   90.00
#
_symmetry.space_group_name_H-M   'P 1'
#
loop_
_entity.id
_entity.type
_entity.pdbx_description
1 polymer ?
#
loop_
_entity_poly.entity_id
_entity_poly.type
_entity_poly.pdbx_seq_one_letter_code
_entity_poly.pdbx_strand_id
1 'polypeptide(L)'
;EINHAGAGGLWAELVNNRGFEAGGPNTPSNIDPWLIIGDESNIIVATDRSSCFATNPIALRMEVLCESSGNDVCPPGGVGIYNPGFWGMNIEEAKVYKVSMYIMSSDSMDLTVSLTSSDGLQNLAAYTITADKEDFKEWTKVEFDLQSSERNPNSRLQLTTRTSGIVWFDQVSLMPSETYMRHGYRKDLASMLANLKPKILKFPGGNYVMGNYLSNAFRWSETVGPWEERPGHFNDVWGYWTDDGLGFFEFLQLAEDLGACPVWVVNDGNYYV
;
A
#
# COMPACT_ATOMS: atom_id res chain seq x y z
N GLU A 1 5.76 5.70 15.21
CA GLU A 1 4.44 5.07 15.16
C GLU A 1 4.36 3.85 16.08
N ILE A 2 3.20 3.62 16.72
CA ILE A 2 2.88 2.49 17.61
C ILE A 2 1.45 2.02 17.29
N ASN A 3 1.16 0.72 17.39
CA ASN A 3 -0.19 0.16 17.19
C ASN A 3 -0.85 0.55 15.85
N HIS A 4 -0.08 0.71 14.76
CA HIS A 4 -0.59 1.20 13.48
C HIS A 4 -1.32 2.56 13.60
N ALA A 5 -0.83 3.46 14.45
CA ALA A 5 -1.45 4.78 14.67
C ALA A 5 -1.27 5.76 13.49
N GLY A 6 -0.33 5.51 12.59
CA GLY A 6 -0.05 6.26 11.36
C GLY A 6 -0.47 5.44 10.16
N ALA A 7 0.39 4.54 9.67
CA ALA A 7 0.05 3.50 8.69
C ALA A 7 -1.01 2.52 9.23
N GLY A 8 -2.19 2.52 8.62
CA GLY A 8 -3.38 1.81 9.09
C GLY A 8 -4.24 2.59 10.09
N GLY A 9 -3.69 3.69 10.60
CA GLY A 9 -4.32 4.62 11.52
C GLY A 9 -4.51 5.96 10.83
N LEU A 10 -3.92 7.02 11.34
CA LEU A 10 -4.17 8.39 10.89
C LEU A 10 -3.95 8.63 9.39
N TRP A 11 -3.03 7.91 8.75
CA TRP A 11 -2.80 7.97 7.32
C TRP A 11 -3.84 7.14 6.56
N ALA A 12 -4.43 7.70 5.50
CA ALA A 12 -5.58 7.09 4.82
C ALA A 12 -5.26 6.00 3.80
N GLU A 13 -3.99 5.65 3.63
CA GLU A 13 -3.59 4.48 2.83
C GLU A 13 -4.27 3.22 3.37
N LEU A 14 -4.94 2.48 2.48
CA LEU A 14 -5.62 1.24 2.82
C LEU A 14 -4.74 0.02 2.56
N VAL A 15 -3.78 0.10 1.64
CA VAL A 15 -2.89 -1.01 1.30
C VAL A 15 -1.75 -1.09 2.31
N ASN A 16 -1.57 -2.26 2.92
CA ASN A 16 -0.40 -2.55 3.75
C ASN A 16 0.69 -3.20 2.88
N ASN A 17 1.96 -2.91 3.16
CA ASN A 17 3.10 -3.39 2.38
C ASN A 17 2.95 -3.08 0.88
N ARG A 18 2.66 -1.82 0.55
CA ARG A 18 2.34 -1.36 -0.82
C ARG A 18 3.50 -1.45 -1.82
N GLY A 19 4.74 -1.36 -1.35
CA GLY A 19 5.95 -1.47 -2.16
C GLY A 19 6.70 -2.79 -1.99
N PHE A 20 6.14 -3.77 -1.26
CA PHE A 20 6.76 -5.09 -1.05
C PHE A 20 8.12 -5.08 -0.30
N GLU A 21 8.49 -3.97 0.32
CA GLU A 21 9.76 -3.79 1.04
C GLU A 21 9.76 -4.37 2.47
N ALA A 22 8.63 -4.89 2.96
CA ALA A 22 8.51 -5.33 4.36
C ALA A 22 9.44 -6.49 4.77
N GLY A 23 10.03 -7.22 3.80
CA GLY A 23 11.08 -8.22 4.04
C GLY A 23 12.50 -7.67 4.17
N GLY A 24 12.67 -6.35 4.04
CA GLY A 24 13.96 -5.67 4.00
C GLY A 24 14.77 -6.04 2.73
N PRO A 25 16.12 -6.08 2.80
CA PRO A 25 16.97 -6.27 1.63
C PRO A 25 16.96 -7.71 1.05
N ASN A 26 16.15 -8.61 1.61
CA ASN A 26 16.11 -10.01 1.23
C ASN A 26 15.37 -10.22 -0.09
N THR A 27 15.74 -11.26 -0.83
CA THR A 27 15.02 -11.68 -2.04
C THR A 27 14.85 -13.21 -2.01
N PRO A 28 13.61 -13.73 -2.06
CA PRO A 28 12.36 -12.98 -2.07
C PRO A 28 12.15 -12.18 -0.77
N SER A 29 11.56 -11.00 -0.90
CA SER A 29 11.06 -10.18 0.20
C SER A 29 9.75 -10.76 0.72
N ASN A 30 9.36 -10.32 1.92
CA ASN A 30 8.09 -10.70 2.51
C ASN A 30 6.95 -9.92 1.85
N ILE A 31 5.96 -10.64 1.32
CA ILE A 31 4.75 -10.04 0.76
C ILE A 31 3.63 -9.89 1.78
N ASP A 32 3.75 -10.36 3.03
CA ASP A 32 2.70 -10.18 4.05
C ASP A 32 2.25 -8.70 4.16
N PRO A 33 0.94 -8.41 4.19
CA PRO A 33 -0.20 -9.32 4.28
C PRO A 33 -0.83 -9.71 2.93
N TRP A 34 -0.13 -9.53 1.81
CA TRP A 34 -0.60 -9.98 0.50
C TRP A 34 -0.73 -11.50 0.45
N LEU A 35 -1.81 -11.97 -0.17
CA LEU A 35 -2.15 -13.38 -0.27
C LEU A 35 -2.52 -13.75 -1.71
N ILE A 36 -2.29 -15.00 -2.07
CA ILE A 36 -2.50 -15.52 -3.42
C ILE A 36 -3.96 -15.95 -3.63
N ILE A 37 -4.50 -15.67 -4.80
CA ILE A 37 -5.78 -16.18 -5.32
C ILE A 37 -5.45 -17.20 -6.40
N GLY A 38 -5.77 -18.46 -6.14
CA GLY A 38 -5.36 -19.59 -6.97
C GLY A 38 -4.37 -20.50 -6.25
N ASP A 39 -3.80 -21.44 -6.99
CA ASP A 39 -2.80 -22.39 -6.49
C ASP A 39 -1.62 -22.49 -7.48
N GLU A 40 -0.59 -23.25 -7.11
CA GLU A 40 0.64 -23.41 -7.90
C GLU A 40 0.41 -24.01 -9.30
N SER A 41 -0.75 -24.60 -9.57
CA SER A 41 -1.09 -25.08 -10.92
C SER A 41 -1.51 -23.94 -11.85
N ASN A 42 -1.95 -22.80 -11.29
CA ASN A 42 -2.49 -21.67 -12.04
C ASN A 42 -1.63 -20.41 -11.93
N ILE A 43 -0.88 -20.22 -10.84
CA ILE A 43 -0.16 -18.99 -10.56
C ILE A 43 1.08 -19.22 -9.70
N ILE A 44 2.17 -18.51 -10.02
CA ILE A 44 3.38 -18.42 -9.22
C ILE A 44 3.59 -16.95 -8.85
N VAL A 45 3.71 -16.66 -7.55
CA VAL A 45 3.97 -15.32 -7.03
C VAL A 45 5.31 -15.31 -6.32
N ALA A 46 6.16 -14.35 -6.67
CA ALA A 46 7.45 -14.12 -6.04
C ALA A 46 7.74 -12.61 -6.00
N THR A 47 8.86 -12.23 -5.42
CA THR A 47 9.40 -10.86 -5.52
C THR A 47 10.81 -10.91 -6.06
N ASP A 48 11.19 -9.92 -6.85
CA ASP A 48 12.54 -9.74 -7.37
C ASP A 48 12.99 -8.28 -7.28
N ARG A 49 14.22 -7.98 -7.72
CA ARG A 49 14.81 -6.64 -7.67
C ARG A 49 14.64 -5.87 -8.99
N SER A 50 13.45 -5.91 -9.57
CA SER A 50 13.17 -5.32 -10.88
C SER A 50 12.51 -3.94 -10.85
N SER A 51 12.19 -3.40 -9.67
CA SER A 51 11.52 -2.10 -9.55
C SER A 51 12.26 -0.98 -10.28
N CYS A 52 11.49 -0.01 -10.81
CA CYS A 52 12.03 1.23 -11.35
C CYS A 52 12.58 2.19 -10.28
N PHE A 53 12.31 1.96 -9.00
CA PHE A 53 12.75 2.82 -7.90
C PHE A 53 14.07 2.33 -7.31
N ALA A 54 15.09 3.19 -7.35
CA ALA A 54 16.41 2.83 -6.84
C ALA A 54 16.45 2.59 -5.32
N THR A 55 15.58 3.30 -4.58
CA THR A 55 15.43 3.22 -3.12
C THR A 55 14.45 2.14 -2.67
N ASN A 56 13.53 1.74 -3.53
CA ASN A 56 12.56 0.66 -3.34
C ASN A 56 12.77 -0.39 -4.43
N PRO A 57 13.83 -1.22 -4.35
CA PRO A 57 14.21 -2.09 -5.46
C PRO A 57 13.28 -3.29 -5.65
N ILE A 58 12.42 -3.60 -4.69
CA ILE A 58 11.61 -4.82 -4.70
C ILE A 58 10.33 -4.61 -5.50
N ALA A 59 10.03 -5.56 -6.39
CA ALA A 59 8.75 -5.63 -7.09
C ALA A 59 8.13 -7.02 -6.91
N LEU A 60 6.80 -7.08 -6.91
CA LEU A 60 6.08 -8.35 -6.93
C LEU A 60 5.98 -8.85 -8.38
N ARG A 61 6.45 -10.07 -8.62
CA ARG A 61 6.34 -10.78 -9.90
C ARG A 61 5.23 -11.81 -9.80
N MET A 62 4.24 -11.68 -10.67
CA MET A 62 3.11 -12.59 -10.80
C MET A 62 3.17 -13.30 -12.15
N GLU A 63 3.33 -14.62 -12.15
CA GLU A 63 3.33 -15.46 -13.34
C GLU A 63 2.06 -16.30 -13.38
N VAL A 64 1.24 -16.06 -14.38
CA VAL A 64 -0.05 -16.74 -14.57
C VAL A 64 0.12 -17.85 -15.60
N LEU A 65 -0.18 -19.07 -15.17
CA LEU A 65 0.01 -20.30 -15.92
C LEU A 65 -1.26 -20.79 -16.62
N CYS A 66 -2.42 -20.33 -16.15
CA CYS A 66 -3.71 -20.66 -16.73
C CYS A 66 -4.14 -19.66 -17.81
N GLU A 67 -5.04 -20.09 -18.69
CA GLU A 67 -5.57 -19.28 -19.79
C GLU A 67 -7.09 -19.07 -19.69
N SER A 68 -7.62 -18.15 -20.49
CA SER A 68 -9.05 -17.84 -20.53
C SER A 68 -9.88 -18.96 -21.18
N SER A 69 -9.23 -19.81 -21.99
CA SER A 69 -9.80 -20.97 -22.68
C SER A 69 -8.70 -22.00 -22.95
N GLY A 70 -9.05 -23.26 -23.21
CA GLY A 70 -8.07 -24.32 -23.50
C GLY A 70 -8.14 -25.45 -22.48
N ASN A 71 -6.99 -26.08 -22.22
CA ASN A 71 -6.90 -27.21 -21.29
C ASN A 71 -6.68 -26.77 -19.84
N ASP A 72 -5.89 -25.71 -19.63
CA ASP A 72 -5.54 -25.18 -18.30
C ASP A 72 -6.29 -23.87 -18.05
N VAL A 73 -7.61 -23.97 -17.85
CA VAL A 73 -8.52 -22.81 -17.79
C VAL A 73 -8.50 -22.17 -16.41
N CYS A 74 -8.30 -20.85 -16.36
CA CYS A 74 -8.38 -20.11 -15.10
C CYS A 74 -9.78 -20.22 -14.46
N PRO A 75 -9.87 -20.24 -13.11
CA PRO A 75 -11.14 -20.16 -12.39
C PRO A 75 -12.00 -18.96 -12.86
N PRO A 76 -13.34 -19.02 -12.71
CA PRO A 76 -14.22 -17.96 -13.19
C PRO A 76 -13.88 -16.54 -12.69
N GLY A 77 -13.37 -16.42 -11.46
CA GLY A 77 -12.93 -15.15 -10.85
C GLY A 77 -11.49 -14.74 -11.18
N GLY A 78 -10.78 -15.53 -11.98
CA GLY A 78 -9.35 -15.38 -12.26
C GLY A 78 -8.45 -15.85 -11.13
N VAL A 79 -7.15 -15.67 -11.35
CA VAL A 79 -6.09 -15.86 -10.35
C VAL A 79 -5.33 -14.56 -10.16
N GLY A 80 -4.63 -14.42 -9.03
CA GLY A 80 -3.87 -13.21 -8.74
C GLY A 80 -3.48 -13.08 -7.28
N ILE A 81 -3.54 -11.86 -6.76
CA ILE A 81 -3.21 -11.54 -5.38
C ILE A 81 -4.25 -10.62 -4.76
N TYR A 82 -4.30 -10.58 -3.43
CA TYR A 82 -5.10 -9.61 -2.69
C TYR A 82 -4.39 -9.06 -1.47
N ASN A 83 -4.77 -7.84 -1.07
CA ASN A 83 -4.32 -7.19 0.14
C ASN A 83 -5.54 -6.94 1.05
N PRO A 84 -5.55 -7.45 2.30
CA PRO A 84 -6.62 -7.20 3.25
C PRO A 84 -6.50 -5.81 3.91
N GLY A 85 -5.45 -5.04 3.60
CA GLY A 85 -5.12 -3.79 4.27
C GLY A 85 -4.69 -4.03 5.72
N PHE A 86 -5.13 -3.14 6.60
CA PHE A 86 -4.87 -3.20 8.03
C PHE A 86 -6.04 -3.88 8.75
N TRP A 87 -6.04 -5.22 8.73
CA TRP A 87 -7.11 -6.08 9.28
C TRP A 87 -8.50 -5.87 8.68
N GLY A 88 -8.55 -5.54 7.39
CA GLY A 88 -9.78 -5.28 6.64
C GLY A 88 -9.88 -3.82 6.21
N MET A 89 -10.50 -3.58 5.06
CA MET A 89 -10.78 -2.24 4.54
C MET A 89 -12.25 -1.89 4.74
N ASN A 90 -12.53 -0.76 5.40
CA ASN A 90 -13.89 -0.23 5.48
C ASN A 90 -14.22 0.53 4.18
N ILE A 91 -15.01 -0.11 3.32
CA ILE A 91 -15.49 0.46 2.07
C ILE A 91 -16.92 0.96 2.25
N GLU A 92 -17.15 2.20 1.83
CA GLU A 92 -18.42 2.92 2.00
C GLU A 92 -19.15 3.05 0.66
N GLU A 93 -20.47 2.93 0.69
CA GLU A 93 -21.33 3.08 -0.48
C GLU A 93 -21.17 4.45 -1.13
N ALA A 94 -21.13 4.48 -2.47
CA ALA A 94 -20.97 5.66 -3.32
C ALA A 94 -19.67 6.46 -3.12
N LYS A 95 -18.76 6.02 -2.23
CA LYS A 95 -17.44 6.65 -2.05
C LYS A 95 -16.47 6.22 -3.14
N VAL A 96 -15.56 7.14 -3.44
CA VAL A 96 -14.51 6.97 -4.46
C VAL A 96 -13.18 6.71 -3.78
N TYR A 97 -12.47 5.72 -4.28
CA TYR A 97 -11.13 5.32 -3.86
C TYR A 97 -10.17 5.47 -5.03
N LYS A 98 -9.08 6.20 -4.83
CA LYS A 98 -8.04 6.43 -5.83
C LYS A 98 -7.06 5.29 -5.79
N VAL A 99 -6.91 4.60 -6.91
CA VAL A 99 -5.89 3.57 -7.12
C VAL A 99 -4.72 4.22 -7.85
N SER A 100 -3.51 3.94 -7.38
CA SER A 100 -2.27 4.22 -8.10
C SER A 100 -1.36 3.00 -7.99
N MET A 101 -0.74 2.58 -9.08
CA MET A 101 0.23 1.48 -9.07
C MET A 101 1.18 1.58 -10.26
N TYR A 102 2.35 0.98 -10.13
CA TYR A 102 3.27 0.78 -11.23
C TYR A 102 3.13 -0.64 -11.76
N ILE A 103 3.07 -0.77 -13.09
CA ILE A 103 2.89 -2.04 -13.78
C ILE A 103 3.96 -2.18 -14.86
N MET A 104 4.50 -3.39 -14.98
CA MET A 104 5.27 -3.83 -16.14
C MET A 104 4.80 -5.24 -16.52
N SER A 105 4.84 -5.61 -17.81
CA SER A 105 4.46 -6.96 -18.26
C SER A 105 5.21 -7.40 -19.50
N SER A 106 5.40 -8.71 -19.60
CA SER A 106 6.05 -9.33 -20.75
C SER A 106 5.11 -9.55 -21.93
N ASP A 107 3.79 -9.53 -21.73
CA ASP A 107 2.78 -9.96 -22.69
C ASP A 107 1.52 -9.10 -22.59
N SER A 108 0.55 -9.33 -23.49
CA SER A 108 -0.76 -8.67 -23.37
C SER A 108 -1.45 -9.11 -22.07
N MET A 109 -2.08 -8.17 -21.39
CA MET A 109 -2.73 -8.45 -20.11
C MET A 109 -4.19 -7.98 -20.10
N ASP A 110 -4.99 -8.69 -19.31
CA ASP A 110 -6.31 -8.23 -18.88
C ASP A 110 -6.37 -8.29 -17.34
N LEU A 111 -6.03 -7.19 -16.68
CA LEU A 111 -5.93 -7.11 -15.22
C LEU A 111 -7.17 -6.42 -14.64
N THR A 112 -7.89 -7.14 -13.79
CA THR A 112 -9.00 -6.58 -13.02
C THR A 112 -8.53 -6.20 -11.62
N VAL A 113 -8.66 -4.92 -11.29
CA VAL A 113 -8.44 -4.39 -9.96
C VAL A 113 -9.79 -4.19 -9.29
N SER A 114 -10.01 -4.78 -8.13
CA SER A 114 -11.34 -4.76 -7.48
C SER A 114 -11.29 -4.58 -5.97
N LEU A 115 -12.30 -3.91 -5.46
CA LEU A 115 -12.68 -3.90 -4.06
C LEU A 115 -13.75 -4.96 -3.84
N THR A 116 -13.53 -5.82 -2.84
CA THR A 116 -14.40 -6.96 -2.58
C THR A 116 -14.54 -7.22 -1.09
N SER A 117 -15.57 -7.97 -0.68
CA SER A 117 -15.64 -8.51 0.69
C SER A 117 -14.41 -9.37 1.02
N SER A 118 -14.15 -9.57 2.32
CA SER A 118 -12.99 -10.36 2.79
C SER A 118 -12.90 -11.78 2.23
N ASP A 119 -14.04 -12.40 1.89
CA ASP A 119 -14.12 -13.73 1.26
C ASP A 119 -14.02 -13.68 -0.29
N GLY A 120 -14.03 -12.48 -0.88
CA GLY A 120 -13.97 -12.25 -2.32
C GLY A 120 -15.27 -12.48 -3.07
N LEU A 121 -16.40 -12.75 -2.40
CA LEU A 121 -17.67 -13.09 -3.05
C LEU A 121 -18.49 -11.87 -3.47
N GLN A 122 -18.46 -10.80 -2.68
CA GLN A 122 -19.15 -9.54 -2.99
C GLN A 122 -18.18 -8.61 -3.71
N ASN A 123 -18.51 -8.22 -4.94
CA ASN A 123 -17.78 -7.17 -5.66
C ASN A 123 -18.38 -5.80 -5.32
N LEU A 124 -17.55 -4.89 -4.82
CA LEU A 124 -17.97 -3.55 -4.40
C LEU A 124 -17.65 -2.51 -5.49
N ALA A 125 -16.48 -2.65 -6.12
CA ALA A 125 -16.04 -1.88 -7.27
C ALA A 125 -15.02 -2.69 -8.07
N ALA A 126 -14.96 -2.46 -9.39
CA ALA A 126 -13.93 -3.05 -10.24
C ALA A 126 -13.55 -2.10 -11.37
N TYR A 127 -12.30 -2.19 -11.79
CA TYR A 127 -11.78 -1.55 -12.99
C TYR A 127 -10.87 -2.53 -13.71
N THR A 128 -11.00 -2.61 -15.02
CA THR A 128 -10.25 -3.55 -15.85
C THR A 128 -9.27 -2.77 -16.73
N ILE A 129 -8.00 -3.13 -16.62
CA ILE A 129 -6.90 -2.63 -17.43
C ILE A 129 -6.63 -3.68 -18.51
N THR A 130 -7.03 -3.37 -19.73
CA THR A 130 -6.69 -4.17 -20.90
C THR A 130 -5.57 -3.48 -21.66
N ALA A 131 -4.50 -4.20 -21.94
CA ALA A 131 -3.34 -3.64 -22.61
C ALA A 131 -2.63 -4.67 -23.48
N ASP A 132 -2.07 -4.18 -24.58
CA ASP A 132 -1.23 -4.97 -25.46
C ASP A 132 0.20 -5.03 -24.94
N LYS A 133 0.97 -6.01 -25.42
CA LYS A 133 2.35 -6.27 -25.00
C LYS A 133 3.27 -5.04 -24.99
N GLU A 134 3.08 -4.08 -25.90
CA GLU A 134 3.95 -2.90 -25.96
C GLU A 134 3.55 -1.80 -24.97
N ASP A 135 2.33 -1.80 -24.43
CA ASP A 135 1.83 -0.73 -23.54
C ASP A 135 2.53 -0.75 -22.17
N PHE A 136 2.89 -1.94 -21.67
CA PHE A 136 3.51 -2.17 -20.36
C PHE A 136 4.88 -2.83 -20.43
N LYS A 137 5.57 -2.70 -21.57
CA LYS A 137 6.92 -3.24 -21.74
C LYS A 137 7.95 -2.60 -20.80
N GLU A 138 7.70 -1.35 -20.41
CA GLU A 138 8.44 -0.61 -19.39
C GLU A 138 7.51 -0.28 -18.21
N TRP A 139 8.10 -0.06 -17.03
CA TRP A 139 7.35 0.36 -15.84
C TRP A 139 6.52 1.60 -16.12
N THR A 140 5.21 1.46 -15.97
CA THR A 140 4.25 2.53 -16.24
C THR A 140 3.35 2.73 -15.04
N LYS A 141 3.22 3.99 -14.61
CA LYS A 141 2.27 4.37 -13.58
C LYS A 141 0.85 4.38 -14.16
N VAL A 142 -0.08 3.71 -13.50
CA VAL A 142 -1.50 3.78 -13.80
C VAL A 142 -2.26 4.38 -12.61
N GLU A 143 -3.26 5.20 -12.91
CA GLU A 143 -4.12 5.84 -11.91
C GLU A 143 -5.57 5.81 -12.39
N PHE A 144 -6.48 5.39 -11.52
CA PHE A 144 -7.92 5.38 -11.80
C PHE A 144 -8.72 5.40 -10.49
N ASP A 145 -10.01 5.71 -10.61
CA ASP A 145 -10.92 5.81 -9.48
C ASP A 145 -11.85 4.58 -9.43
N LEU A 146 -11.96 3.97 -8.26
CA LEU A 146 -12.96 2.95 -7.95
C LEU A 146 -14.10 3.57 -7.16
N GLN A 147 -15.30 3.62 -7.74
CA GLN A 147 -16.51 4.02 -7.02
C GLN A 147 -17.22 2.79 -6.48
N SER A 148 -17.37 2.72 -5.14
CA SER A 148 -18.04 1.60 -4.51
C SER A 148 -19.56 1.67 -4.70
N SER A 149 -20.16 0.56 -5.10
CA SER A 149 -21.61 0.40 -5.25
C SER A 149 -22.32 0.06 -3.94
N GLU A 150 -21.59 -0.48 -2.97
CA GLU A 150 -22.14 -0.95 -1.69
C GLU A 150 -21.19 -0.63 -0.53
N ARG A 151 -21.69 -0.76 0.71
CA ARG A 151 -20.88 -0.66 1.92
C ARG A 151 -20.44 -2.05 2.39
N ASN A 152 -19.17 -2.20 2.73
CA ASN A 152 -18.68 -3.36 3.46
C ASN A 152 -17.55 -2.96 4.43
N PRO A 153 -17.70 -3.19 5.75
CA PRO A 153 -16.71 -2.81 6.75
C PRO A 153 -15.46 -3.70 6.77
N ASN A 154 -15.47 -4.84 6.09
CA ASN A 154 -14.39 -5.80 6.05
C ASN A 154 -14.14 -6.27 4.61
N SER A 155 -13.38 -5.45 3.88
CA SER A 155 -13.08 -5.63 2.46
C SER A 155 -11.59 -5.85 2.22
N ARG A 156 -11.24 -6.18 0.97
CA ARG A 156 -9.87 -6.34 0.48
C ARG A 156 -9.74 -5.79 -0.94
N LEU A 157 -8.54 -5.35 -1.30
CA LEU A 157 -8.15 -5.03 -2.68
C LEU A 157 -7.67 -6.31 -3.36
N GLN A 158 -8.17 -6.63 -4.55
CA GLN A 158 -7.70 -7.76 -5.36
C GLN A 158 -7.18 -7.28 -6.72
N LEU A 159 -6.14 -7.95 -7.19
CA LEU A 159 -5.55 -7.82 -8.52
C LEU A 159 -5.63 -9.21 -9.17
N THR A 160 -6.56 -9.42 -10.10
CA THR A 160 -6.78 -10.72 -10.74
C THR A 160 -6.78 -10.65 -12.25
N THR A 161 -6.43 -11.75 -12.89
CA THR A 161 -6.46 -11.89 -14.34
C THR A 161 -6.84 -13.31 -14.75
N ARG A 162 -7.20 -13.46 -16.02
CA ARG A 162 -7.47 -14.73 -16.70
C ARG A 162 -6.58 -14.94 -17.93
N THR A 163 -5.61 -14.05 -18.13
CA THR A 163 -4.65 -14.12 -19.24
C THR A 163 -3.32 -14.66 -18.72
N SER A 164 -2.77 -15.65 -19.41
CA SER A 164 -1.43 -16.17 -19.12
C SER A 164 -0.38 -15.10 -19.42
N GLY A 165 0.73 -15.15 -18.68
CA GLY A 165 1.82 -14.19 -18.83
C GLY A 165 2.44 -13.78 -17.51
N ILE A 166 3.41 -12.87 -17.58
CA ILE A 166 4.10 -12.34 -16.41
C ILE A 166 3.78 -10.86 -16.25
N VAL A 167 3.36 -10.48 -15.05
CA VAL A 167 3.08 -9.10 -14.67
C VAL A 167 3.85 -8.76 -13.40
N TRP A 168 4.46 -7.60 -13.38
CA TRP A 168 5.10 -7.03 -12.21
C TRP A 168 4.29 -5.88 -11.67
N PHE A 169 4.25 -5.78 -10.35
CA PHE A 169 3.58 -4.72 -9.60
C PHE A 169 4.55 -4.07 -8.63
N ASP A 170 4.43 -2.76 -8.49
CA ASP A 170 5.10 -2.00 -7.44
C ASP A 170 4.27 -0.77 -7.03
N GLN A 171 4.51 -0.28 -5.83
CA GLN A 171 3.91 0.92 -5.25
C GLN A 171 2.37 0.95 -5.41
N VAL A 172 1.71 -0.12 -4.96
CA VAL A 172 0.26 -0.29 -5.07
C VAL A 172 -0.46 0.46 -3.95
N SER A 173 -1.12 1.57 -4.27
CA SER A 173 -1.82 2.44 -3.32
C SER A 173 -3.33 2.44 -3.57
N LEU A 174 -4.09 2.48 -2.47
CA LEU A 174 -5.53 2.71 -2.49
C LEU A 174 -5.89 3.71 -1.38
N MET A 175 -6.23 4.93 -1.77
CA MET A 175 -6.63 5.97 -0.80
C MET A 175 -8.08 6.42 -1.04
N PRO A 176 -8.89 6.66 0.01
CA PRO A 176 -10.16 7.35 -0.14
C PRO A 176 -9.95 8.72 -0.79
N SER A 177 -10.79 9.09 -1.76
CA SER A 177 -10.69 10.41 -2.41
C SER A 177 -11.05 11.55 -1.46
N GLU A 178 -11.85 11.29 -0.42
CA GLU A 178 -12.22 12.25 0.62
C GLU A 178 -11.38 12.05 1.88
N THR A 179 -10.23 12.71 1.95
CA THR A 179 -9.40 12.76 3.16
C THR A 179 -9.60 14.05 3.94
N TYR A 180 -9.16 14.08 5.20
CA TYR A 180 -9.18 15.30 6.01
C TYR A 180 -8.39 16.41 5.30
N MET A 181 -9.04 17.55 5.06
CA MET A 181 -8.50 18.68 4.29
C MET A 181 -7.96 18.34 2.88
N ARG A 182 -8.24 17.13 2.35
CA ARG A 182 -7.61 16.57 1.13
C ARG A 182 -6.10 16.36 1.26
N HIS A 183 -5.59 16.20 2.47
CA HIS A 183 -4.16 16.08 2.79
C HIS A 183 -3.72 14.64 3.10
N GLY A 184 -4.55 13.63 2.81
CA GLY A 184 -4.16 12.23 2.95
C GLY A 184 -4.46 11.58 4.31
N TYR A 185 -4.98 12.31 5.30
CA TYR A 185 -5.36 11.73 6.58
C TYR A 185 -6.78 11.17 6.59
N ARG A 186 -6.98 10.12 7.39
CA ARG A 186 -8.30 9.57 7.69
C ARG A 186 -9.19 10.62 8.32
N LYS A 187 -10.33 10.87 7.68
CA LYS A 187 -11.24 11.97 8.02
C LYS A 187 -11.82 11.84 9.42
N ASP A 188 -12.21 10.64 9.82
CA ASP A 188 -12.74 10.32 11.16
C ASP A 188 -11.70 10.62 12.25
N LEU A 189 -10.51 10.05 12.14
CA LEU A 189 -9.44 10.18 13.14
C LEU A 189 -8.90 11.61 13.23
N ALA A 190 -8.62 12.25 12.10
CA ALA A 190 -8.11 13.61 12.08
C ALA A 190 -9.15 14.62 12.62
N SER A 191 -10.44 14.40 12.35
CA SER A 191 -11.51 15.23 12.95
C SER A 191 -11.60 15.04 14.46
N MET A 192 -11.42 13.82 14.96
CA MET A 192 -11.36 13.56 16.41
C MET A 192 -10.16 14.27 17.04
N LEU A 193 -8.98 14.25 16.40
CA LEU A 193 -7.81 15.00 16.85
C LEU A 193 -8.07 16.51 16.86
N ALA A 194 -8.68 17.07 15.80
CA ALA A 194 -9.03 18.48 15.73
C ALA A 194 -9.99 18.90 16.86
N ASN A 195 -10.95 18.04 17.21
CA ASN A 195 -11.90 18.28 18.29
C ASN A 195 -11.26 18.34 19.68
N LEU A 196 -10.10 17.72 19.88
CA LEU A 196 -9.31 17.87 21.12
C LEU A 196 -8.72 19.28 21.26
N LYS A 197 -8.68 20.06 20.18
CA LYS A 197 -8.05 21.39 20.10
C LYS A 197 -6.62 21.39 20.65
N PRO A 198 -5.75 20.48 20.16
CA PRO A 198 -4.39 20.36 20.66
C PRO A 198 -3.64 21.66 20.45
N LYS A 199 -2.82 22.05 21.43
CA LYS A 199 -1.92 23.21 21.29
C LYS A 199 -0.56 22.82 20.73
N ILE A 200 -0.21 21.56 20.85
CA ILE A 200 1.08 21.01 20.44
C ILE A 200 0.84 19.66 19.75
N LEU A 201 1.59 19.42 18.68
CA LEU A 201 1.75 18.09 18.07
C LEU A 201 3.22 17.68 18.16
N LYS A 202 3.53 16.67 18.98
CA LYS A 202 4.90 16.11 19.11
C LYS A 202 5.06 14.91 18.17
N PHE A 203 6.05 14.93 17.28
CA PHE A 203 6.28 13.87 16.27
C PHE A 203 7.76 13.78 15.84
N PRO A 204 8.22 12.66 15.23
CA PRO A 204 7.53 11.39 15.05
C PRO A 204 7.58 10.52 16.32
N GLY A 205 8.27 11.03 17.35
CA GLY A 205 8.03 10.81 18.77
C GLY A 205 8.32 9.42 19.37
N GLY A 206 8.82 9.45 20.61
CA GLY A 206 9.04 8.25 21.41
C GLY A 206 10.08 7.32 20.79
N ASN A 207 9.93 6.03 21.05
CA ASN A 207 10.90 5.02 20.65
C ASN A 207 11.04 4.86 19.13
N TYR A 208 10.03 5.27 18.36
CA TYR A 208 10.06 5.21 16.89
C TYR A 208 11.15 6.09 16.27
N VAL A 209 11.50 7.20 16.91
CA VAL A 209 12.61 8.04 16.43
C VAL A 209 13.96 7.35 16.57
N MET A 210 14.09 6.50 17.59
CA MET A 210 15.34 5.87 17.98
C MET A 210 15.58 4.54 17.27
N GLY A 211 14.54 3.69 17.22
CA GLY A 211 14.71 2.27 16.91
C GLY A 211 15.41 1.50 18.05
N ASN A 212 15.35 0.17 18.01
CA ASN A 212 16.24 -0.68 18.82
C ASN A 212 17.65 -0.74 18.20
N TYR A 213 17.75 -0.54 16.88
CA TYR A 213 19.02 -0.39 16.17
C TYR A 213 19.04 0.92 15.38
N LEU A 214 20.20 1.58 15.31
CA LEU A 214 20.36 2.84 14.56
C LEU A 214 20.09 2.69 13.05
N SER A 215 20.21 1.47 12.51
CA SER A 215 19.81 1.15 11.13
C SER A 215 18.31 1.33 10.91
N ASN A 216 17.50 1.19 11.97
CA ASN A 216 16.05 1.24 11.98
C ASN A 216 15.51 2.56 12.56
N ALA A 217 16.38 3.52 12.86
CA ALA A 217 15.98 4.84 13.30
C ALA A 217 15.23 5.60 12.20
N PHE A 218 14.23 6.39 12.59
CA PHE A 218 13.53 7.28 11.66
C PHE A 218 14.48 8.31 11.02
N ARG A 219 14.51 8.36 9.68
CA ARG A 219 15.37 9.26 8.89
C ARG A 219 14.52 10.29 8.16
N TRP A 220 14.37 11.48 8.74
CA TRP A 220 13.46 12.51 8.20
C TRP A 220 13.69 12.83 6.72
N SER A 221 14.94 12.86 6.26
CA SER A 221 15.30 13.14 4.88
C SER A 221 14.83 12.07 3.89
N GLU A 222 14.59 10.85 4.36
CA GLU A 222 14.06 9.73 3.56
C GLU A 222 12.52 9.71 3.56
N THR A 223 11.89 10.59 4.33
CA THR A 223 10.43 10.70 4.46
C THR A 223 9.86 11.93 3.75
N VAL A 224 10.66 12.58 2.90
CA VAL A 224 10.28 13.75 2.12
C VAL A 224 10.45 13.47 0.63
N GLY A 225 9.64 14.13 -0.20
CA GLY A 225 9.58 13.86 -1.64
C GLY A 225 8.47 12.87 -2.01
N PRO A 226 8.47 12.38 -3.26
CA PRO A 226 7.49 11.40 -3.75
C PRO A 226 7.44 10.19 -2.84
N TRP A 227 6.24 9.70 -2.52
CA TRP A 227 6.08 8.63 -1.54
C TRP A 227 6.56 7.29 -2.09
N GLU A 228 6.46 7.11 -3.41
CA GLU A 228 6.91 5.94 -4.16
C GLU A 228 8.44 5.74 -4.13
N GLU A 229 9.20 6.79 -3.77
CA GLU A 229 10.65 6.76 -3.62
C GLU A 229 11.11 6.65 -2.15
N ARG A 230 10.18 6.67 -1.18
CA ARG A 230 10.53 6.58 0.24
C ARG A 230 10.86 5.13 0.58
N PRO A 231 12.06 4.82 1.11
CA PRO A 231 12.48 3.44 1.38
C PRO A 231 11.69 2.81 2.52
N GLY A 232 11.02 3.61 3.36
CA GLY A 232 10.47 3.13 4.62
C GLY A 232 11.55 2.62 5.57
N HIS A 233 11.14 1.95 6.64
CA HIS A 233 12.04 1.21 7.52
C HIS A 233 11.29 0.18 8.37
N PHE A 234 12.04 -0.76 8.94
CA PHE A 234 11.50 -1.67 9.95
C PHE A 234 11.44 -0.98 11.31
N ASN A 235 10.25 -0.73 11.83
CA ASN A 235 10.02 -0.22 13.17
C ASN A 235 10.20 -1.35 14.20
N ASP A 236 11.45 -1.71 14.45
CA ASP A 236 11.86 -2.83 15.31
C ASP A 236 11.38 -2.73 16.77
N VAL A 237 11.10 -1.53 17.27
CA VAL A 237 10.50 -1.32 18.59
C VAL A 237 9.10 -1.94 18.67
N TRP A 238 8.34 -1.86 17.58
CA TRP A 238 6.93 -2.27 17.54
C TRP A 238 6.65 -3.41 16.56
N GLY A 239 7.67 -3.90 15.85
CA GLY A 239 7.66 -5.16 15.12
C GLY A 239 6.94 -5.14 13.77
N TYR A 240 6.88 -3.99 13.07
CA TYR A 240 6.28 -3.91 11.74
C TYR A 240 7.03 -2.94 10.82
N TRP A 241 6.85 -3.13 9.51
CA TRP A 241 7.39 -2.24 8.50
C TRP A 241 6.53 -0.97 8.37
N THR A 242 7.17 0.18 8.24
CA THR A 242 6.54 1.45 7.87
C THR A 242 7.05 1.87 6.51
N ASP A 243 6.15 2.26 5.62
CA ASP A 243 6.49 2.80 4.30
C ASP A 243 6.87 4.29 4.35
N ASP A 244 6.77 4.91 5.53
CA ASP A 244 7.01 6.33 5.78
C ASP A 244 6.22 7.27 4.85
N GLY A 245 5.03 6.82 4.41
CA GLY A 245 4.05 7.65 3.72
C GLY A 245 3.56 8.81 4.59
N LEU A 246 3.41 8.58 5.90
CA LEU A 246 3.23 9.63 6.90
C LEU A 246 4.60 10.14 7.39
N GLY A 247 5.21 10.99 6.58
CA GLY A 247 6.56 11.50 6.77
C GLY A 247 6.64 12.86 7.46
N PHE A 248 7.84 13.45 7.40
CA PHE A 248 8.12 14.73 8.06
C PHE A 248 7.20 15.87 7.59
N PHE A 249 7.00 15.98 6.27
CA PHE A 249 6.14 17.02 5.69
C PHE A 249 4.68 16.82 6.11
N GLU A 250 4.19 15.59 6.06
CA GLU A 250 2.81 15.28 6.41
C GLU A 250 2.54 15.57 7.90
N PHE A 251 3.48 15.40 8.83
CA PHE A 251 3.25 15.84 10.21
C PHE A 251 3.22 17.36 10.39
N LEU A 252 4.01 18.12 9.62
CA LEU A 252 3.96 19.59 9.64
C LEU A 252 2.62 20.10 9.09
N GLN A 253 2.16 19.53 7.98
CA GLN A 253 0.86 19.84 7.40
C GLN A 253 -0.29 19.52 8.37
N LEU A 254 -0.22 18.39 9.08
CA LEU A 254 -1.21 18.05 10.10
C LEU A 254 -1.19 19.06 11.26
N ALA A 255 -0.02 19.50 11.72
CA ALA A 255 0.08 20.50 12.79
C ALA A 255 -0.62 21.81 12.39
N GLU A 256 -0.42 22.25 11.14
CA GLU A 256 -1.10 23.41 10.56
C GLU A 256 -2.62 23.21 10.52
N ASP A 257 -3.10 22.07 9.99
CA ASP A 257 -4.53 21.77 9.91
C ASP A 257 -5.23 21.69 11.28
N LEU A 258 -4.50 21.30 12.32
CA LEU A 258 -4.99 21.23 13.70
C LEU A 258 -4.88 22.56 14.46
N GLY A 259 -4.21 23.56 13.89
CA GLY A 259 -3.87 24.81 14.59
C GLY A 259 -2.96 24.59 15.80
N ALA A 260 -2.11 23.56 15.74
CA ALA A 260 -1.20 23.16 16.81
C ALA A 260 0.25 23.55 16.46
N CYS A 261 1.06 23.85 17.49
CA CYS A 261 2.49 24.05 17.29
C CYS A 261 3.21 22.71 17.08
N PRO A 262 4.00 22.54 16.00
CA PRO A 262 4.79 21.34 15.80
C PRO A 262 5.96 21.29 16.79
N VAL A 263 6.14 20.15 17.46
CA VAL A 263 7.31 19.83 18.29
C VAL A 263 8.02 18.63 17.68
N TRP A 264 9.04 18.93 16.89
CA TRP A 264 9.87 17.95 16.22
C TRP A 264 10.80 17.24 17.21
N VAL A 265 10.89 15.92 17.10
CA VAL A 265 11.78 15.07 17.89
C VAL A 265 12.89 14.55 16.99
N VAL A 266 14.13 14.90 17.34
CA VAL A 266 15.35 14.48 16.64
C VAL A 266 15.94 13.25 17.33
N ASN A 267 16.44 12.29 16.56
CA ASN A 267 17.28 11.21 17.09
C ASN A 267 18.64 11.79 17.54
N ASP A 268 18.99 11.60 18.81
CA ASP A 268 20.21 12.14 19.42
C ASP A 268 21.43 11.19 19.34
N GLY A 269 21.29 10.08 18.62
CA GLY A 269 22.29 9.02 18.48
C GLY A 269 22.07 7.81 19.40
N ASN A 270 21.07 7.86 20.30
CA ASN A 270 20.72 6.74 21.16
C ASN A 270 19.69 5.79 20.51
N TYR A 271 19.74 4.51 20.88
CA TYR A 271 18.79 3.47 20.49
C TYR A 271 18.27 2.70 21.72
N TYR A 272 17.08 2.13 21.61
CA TYR A 272 16.41 1.40 22.69
C TYR A 272 17.04 0.01 22.82
N VAL A 273 17.93 -0.16 23.81
CA VAL A 273 18.63 -1.43 24.07
C VAL A 273 17.65 -2.53 24.46
#